data_AF-A0A3C0GUB8-F1
#
_entry.id   AF-A0A3C0GUB8-F1
#
_cell.length_a   1.000
_cell.length_b   1.000
_cell.length_c   1.000
_cell.angle_alpha   90.00
_cell.angle_beta   90.00
_cell.angle_gamma   90.00
#
_symmetry.space_group_name_H-M   'P 1'
#
loop_
_entity.id
_entity.type
_entity.pdbx_description
1 polymer ?
#
loop_
_entity_poly.entity_id
_entity_poly.type
_entity_poly.pdbx_seq_one_letter_code
_entity_poly.pdbx_strand_id
1 'polypeptide(L)'
;MDPFATFDFSDFWNDCEYSQQNYQEPPPSDALIAELQAELGYRFPDAYIALARRHNGGLLQRSCHPMDEATSWADDHIEVSGLHAIGRQARYSLGGEIGTRFMQREWGYPDIGIVIADCPSAGHDLIMLDYRQCGPQGEPQVVHVDQEADYAITPVAPDFTTFIHGLVDEEAFNDAAETLEIDLVTVDRGTLSPIVQRALDASADVLPEGERALRALARRITEEKGFFALHADPDSHRMYDLMFWLYSQLATATSFTHFVKLPAEQDDYATPCYELMLPFDLVVAPFGFKTGGFAPGFVEAWWDTRVAEGAIVPVDGGWRFSAAAEQALLDELKAAPGGAAV
;
A
#
# COMPACT_ATOMS: atom_id res chain seq x y z
N MET A 1 -15.57 -36.60 -0.11
CA MET A 1 -15.66 -35.78 -1.33
C MET A 1 -14.61 -34.70 -1.15
N ASP A 2 -13.84 -34.39 -2.18
CA ASP A 2 -12.77 -33.41 -2.08
C ASP A 2 -13.38 -31.98 -2.00
N PRO A 3 -13.18 -31.23 -0.91
CA PRO A 3 -13.86 -29.95 -0.69
C PRO A 3 -13.43 -28.87 -1.69
N PHE A 4 -12.26 -29.03 -2.32
CA PHE A 4 -11.69 -28.06 -3.24
C PHE A 4 -11.59 -28.59 -4.68
N ALA A 5 -12.48 -29.51 -5.06
CA ALA A 5 -12.44 -30.14 -6.40
C ALA A 5 -12.65 -29.14 -7.55
N THR A 6 -13.38 -28.04 -7.28
CA THR A 6 -13.70 -27.00 -8.26
C THR A 6 -13.16 -25.63 -7.87
N PHE A 7 -12.35 -25.54 -6.82
CA PHE A 7 -11.78 -24.27 -6.39
C PHE A 7 -10.57 -23.92 -7.24
N ASP A 8 -10.53 -22.68 -7.72
CA ASP A 8 -9.41 -22.16 -8.50
C ASP A 8 -8.36 -21.53 -7.57
N PHE A 9 -7.22 -22.22 -7.47
CA PHE A 9 -6.06 -21.78 -6.73
C PHE A 9 -5.10 -20.91 -7.56
N SER A 10 -5.44 -20.58 -8.81
CA SER A 10 -4.70 -19.56 -9.56
C SER A 10 -4.66 -18.26 -8.77
N ASP A 11 -3.45 -17.72 -8.58
CA ASP A 11 -3.19 -16.49 -7.82
C ASP A 11 -3.72 -16.53 -6.37
N PHE A 12 -3.80 -17.73 -5.77
CA PHE A 12 -4.17 -17.88 -4.36
C PHE A 12 -2.96 -17.77 -3.43
N TRP A 13 -1.81 -18.32 -3.84
CA TRP A 13 -0.59 -18.39 -3.05
C TRP A 13 0.46 -17.36 -3.52
N ASN A 14 1.16 -16.76 -2.57
CA ASN A 14 2.40 -16.02 -2.80
C ASN A 14 3.60 -16.91 -2.45
N ASP A 15 4.13 -17.62 -3.44
CA ASP A 15 5.24 -18.58 -3.27
C ASP A 15 6.64 -17.92 -3.38
N CYS A 16 6.79 -16.70 -2.85
CA CYS A 16 8.09 -16.04 -2.79
C CYS A 16 9.09 -16.82 -1.90
N GLU A 17 10.38 -16.49 -2.00
CA GLU A 17 11.45 -17.18 -1.25
C GLU A 17 11.18 -17.20 0.26
N TYR A 18 10.65 -16.11 0.82
CA TYR A 18 10.28 -16.04 2.23
C TYR A 18 9.17 -17.03 2.61
N SER A 19 8.12 -17.13 1.77
CA SER A 19 7.00 -18.08 1.94
C SER A 19 7.50 -19.53 1.98
N GLN A 20 8.36 -19.88 1.03
CA GLN A 20 8.95 -21.22 0.93
C GLN A 20 9.81 -21.59 2.14
N GLN A 21 10.52 -20.61 2.72
CA GLN A 21 11.41 -20.85 3.86
C GLN A 21 10.68 -20.87 5.21
N ASN A 22 9.59 -20.11 5.37
CA ASN A 22 8.99 -19.86 6.67
C ASN A 22 7.62 -20.49 6.88
N TYR A 23 6.88 -20.78 5.81
CA TYR A 23 5.52 -21.32 5.88
C TYR A 23 5.37 -22.71 5.28
N GLN A 24 6.15 -23.04 4.24
CA GLN A 24 5.91 -24.24 3.46
C GLN A 24 6.64 -25.46 3.99
N GLU A 25 5.94 -26.59 4.03
CA GLU A 25 6.52 -27.91 4.27
C GLU A 25 6.07 -28.91 3.18
N PRO A 26 6.70 -30.09 3.07
CA PRO A 26 6.15 -31.16 2.25
C PRO A 26 4.74 -31.57 2.70
N PRO A 27 3.93 -32.18 1.81
CA PRO A 27 2.62 -32.74 2.18
C PRO A 27 2.71 -33.61 3.45
N PRO A 28 1.83 -33.41 4.45
CA PRO A 28 1.94 -34.08 5.73
C PRO A 28 1.57 -35.55 5.61
N SER A 29 2.31 -36.41 6.31
CA SER A 29 1.96 -37.83 6.43
C SER A 29 0.86 -38.05 7.47
N ASP A 30 0.10 -39.14 7.33
CA ASP A 30 -0.95 -39.50 8.30
C ASP A 30 -0.40 -39.69 9.72
N ALA A 31 0.84 -40.18 9.84
CA ALA A 31 1.51 -40.33 11.13
C ALA A 31 1.80 -38.97 11.79
N LEU A 32 2.29 -37.99 11.01
CA LEU A 32 2.54 -36.63 11.49
C LEU A 32 1.24 -35.93 11.89
N ILE A 33 0.18 -36.08 11.09
CA ILE A 33 -1.15 -35.55 11.41
C ILE A 33 -1.65 -36.14 12.74
N ALA A 34 -1.58 -37.47 12.90
CA ALA A 34 -2.02 -38.14 14.12
C ALA A 34 -1.23 -37.67 15.36
N GLU A 35 0.08 -37.49 15.23
CA GLU A 35 0.95 -36.97 16.29
C GLU A 35 0.55 -35.55 16.70
N LEU A 36 0.42 -34.62 15.74
CA LEU A 36 0.06 -33.23 16.03
C LEU A 36 -1.36 -33.10 16.59
N GLN A 37 -2.34 -33.88 16.09
CA GLN A 37 -3.68 -33.90 16.68
C GLN A 37 -3.66 -34.41 18.14
N ALA A 38 -2.84 -35.41 18.45
CA ALA A 38 -2.69 -35.91 19.82
C ALA A 38 -2.00 -34.89 20.74
N GLU A 39 -1.01 -34.15 20.24
CA GLU A 39 -0.32 -33.09 20.99
C GLU A 39 -1.22 -31.87 21.24
N LEU A 40 -1.91 -31.40 20.20
CA LEU A 40 -2.76 -30.22 20.27
C LEU A 40 -4.11 -30.53 20.96
N GLY A 41 -4.57 -31.78 20.89
CA GLY A 41 -5.80 -32.25 21.53
C GLY A 41 -7.05 -32.08 20.66
N TYR A 42 -6.90 -31.72 19.39
CA TYR A 42 -7.98 -31.36 18.47
C TYR A 42 -7.87 -32.14 17.16
N ARG A 43 -9.00 -32.59 16.62
CA ARG A 43 -9.10 -33.11 15.26
C ARG A 43 -8.95 -31.97 14.26
N PHE A 44 -8.11 -32.11 13.24
CA PHE A 44 -8.01 -31.12 12.17
C PHE A 44 -9.18 -31.26 11.18
N PRO A 45 -9.73 -30.15 10.65
CA PRO A 45 -10.72 -30.20 9.58
C PRO A 45 -10.22 -31.05 8.41
N ASP A 46 -11.09 -31.90 7.84
CA ASP A 46 -10.72 -32.74 6.69
C ASP A 46 -10.29 -31.87 5.50
N ALA A 47 -10.90 -30.70 5.36
CA ALA A 47 -10.54 -29.71 4.34
C ALA A 47 -9.14 -29.16 4.54
N TYR A 48 -8.72 -28.87 5.78
CA TYR A 48 -7.36 -28.38 6.03
C TYR A 48 -6.31 -29.44 5.69
N ILE A 49 -6.56 -30.71 6.04
CA ILE A 49 -5.71 -31.82 5.61
C ILE A 49 -5.70 -31.97 4.09
N ALA A 50 -6.85 -31.86 3.43
CA ALA A 50 -6.96 -31.96 1.98
C ALA A 50 -6.19 -30.84 1.25
N LEU A 51 -6.25 -29.60 1.77
CA LEU A 51 -5.46 -28.47 1.28
C LEU A 51 -3.97 -28.72 1.49
N ALA A 52 -3.56 -29.08 2.71
CA ALA A 52 -2.18 -29.34 3.07
C ALA A 52 -1.53 -30.48 2.24
N ARG A 53 -2.33 -31.46 1.80
CA ARG A 53 -1.84 -32.51 0.89
C ARG A 53 -1.54 -32.01 -0.53
N ARG A 54 -2.08 -30.87 -0.94
CA ARG A 54 -1.82 -30.21 -2.23
C ARG A 54 -0.73 -29.15 -2.11
N HIS A 55 -0.85 -28.30 -1.10
CA HIS A 55 0.04 -27.17 -0.81
C HIS A 55 -0.02 -26.93 0.72
N ASN A 56 1.08 -27.21 1.42
CA ASN A 56 1.13 -27.28 2.89
C ASN A 56 1.69 -26.00 3.48
N GLY A 57 0.79 -25.04 3.75
CA GLY A 57 1.12 -23.71 4.26
C GLY A 57 1.64 -22.77 3.18
N GLY A 58 1.67 -21.47 3.45
CA GLY A 58 2.17 -20.48 2.51
C GLY A 58 1.59 -19.10 2.76
N LEU A 59 2.29 -18.06 2.33
CA LEU A 59 1.71 -16.72 2.21
C LEU A 59 0.57 -16.72 1.19
N LEU A 60 -0.45 -15.92 1.47
CA LEU A 60 -1.62 -15.75 0.63
C LEU A 60 -1.43 -14.55 -0.31
N GLN A 61 -1.83 -14.71 -1.57
CA GLN A 61 -2.05 -13.59 -2.48
C GLN A 61 -3.48 -13.08 -2.33
N ARG A 62 -4.45 -14.00 -2.17
CA ARG A 62 -5.81 -13.66 -1.71
C ARG A 62 -5.82 -13.56 -0.19
N SER A 63 -5.31 -12.45 0.32
CA SER A 63 -5.02 -12.24 1.74
C SER A 63 -6.20 -11.70 2.54
N CYS A 64 -7.31 -11.28 1.94
CA CYS A 64 -8.40 -10.64 2.69
C CYS A 64 -9.64 -11.53 2.80
N HIS A 65 -10.34 -11.49 3.94
CA HIS A 65 -11.64 -12.11 4.11
C HIS A 65 -12.69 -11.05 4.47
N PRO A 66 -13.78 -10.90 3.69
CA PRO A 66 -14.85 -9.95 4.00
C PRO A 66 -15.50 -10.23 5.36
N MET A 67 -15.92 -9.17 6.05
CA MET A 67 -16.52 -9.21 7.38
C MET A 67 -17.74 -8.27 7.46
N ASP A 68 -18.78 -8.72 8.16
CA ASP A 68 -19.94 -7.88 8.48
C ASP A 68 -19.76 -7.09 9.80
N GLU A 69 -18.74 -7.45 10.58
CA GLU A 69 -18.39 -6.82 11.86
C GLU A 69 -16.98 -6.25 11.79
N ALA A 70 -16.85 -4.97 12.15
CA ALA A 70 -15.57 -4.27 12.18
C ALA A 70 -14.60 -4.91 13.18
N THR A 71 -13.32 -4.94 12.81
CA THR A 71 -12.22 -5.38 13.66
C THR A 71 -11.27 -4.22 13.93
N SER A 72 -10.19 -4.47 14.66
CA SER A 72 -9.10 -3.49 14.82
C SER A 72 -8.33 -3.23 13.52
N TRP A 73 -8.45 -4.14 12.53
CA TRP A 73 -7.81 -4.01 11.23
C TRP A 73 -8.59 -3.09 10.28
N ALA A 74 -9.83 -3.46 9.97
CA ALA A 74 -10.71 -2.72 9.07
C ALA A 74 -12.19 -2.89 9.44
N ASP A 75 -13.03 -2.02 8.89
CA ASP A 75 -14.48 -2.00 9.15
C ASP A 75 -15.23 -3.15 8.45
N ASP A 76 -14.70 -3.66 7.35
CA ASP A 76 -15.42 -4.57 6.42
C ASP A 76 -14.61 -5.82 6.01
N HIS A 77 -13.41 -6.01 6.54
CA HIS A 77 -12.59 -7.20 6.31
C HIS A 77 -11.52 -7.42 7.38
N ILE A 78 -10.89 -8.60 7.31
CA ILE A 78 -9.61 -8.89 7.95
C ILE A 78 -8.57 -9.23 6.89
N GLU A 79 -7.29 -8.99 7.19
CA GLU A 79 -6.17 -9.49 6.40
C GLU A 79 -5.49 -10.69 7.08
N VAL A 80 -5.08 -11.65 6.26
CA VAL A 80 -4.45 -12.91 6.61
C VAL A 80 -3.17 -13.05 5.79
N SER A 81 -2.02 -12.99 6.45
CA SER A 81 -0.72 -13.03 5.80
C SER A 81 -0.44 -14.39 5.17
N GLY A 82 -0.59 -15.46 5.95
CA GLY A 82 -0.23 -16.80 5.50
C GLY A 82 -0.88 -17.90 6.32
N LEU A 83 -1.14 -19.02 5.64
CA LEU A 83 -1.64 -20.23 6.28
C LEU A 83 -0.49 -21.02 6.86
N HIS A 84 -0.65 -21.47 8.10
CA HIS A 84 0.32 -22.32 8.75
C HIS A 84 0.38 -23.69 8.07
N ALA A 85 1.57 -24.29 7.99
CA ALA A 85 1.71 -25.67 7.56
C ALA A 85 1.31 -26.65 8.67
N ILE A 86 0.74 -27.79 8.27
CA ILE A 86 0.65 -28.96 9.13
C ILE A 86 2.06 -29.58 9.17
N GLY A 87 2.82 -29.19 10.19
CA GLY A 87 4.25 -29.46 10.24
C GLY A 87 4.91 -29.03 11.55
N ARG A 88 6.24 -29.06 11.56
CA ARG A 88 7.07 -28.70 12.73
C ARG A 88 8.34 -27.92 12.39
N GLN A 89 8.73 -27.93 11.12
CA GLN A 89 10.04 -27.44 10.67
C GLN A 89 10.00 -25.96 10.33
N ALA A 90 8.96 -25.54 9.59
CA ALA A 90 8.82 -24.14 9.23
C ALA A 90 8.43 -23.31 10.47
N ARG A 91 8.80 -22.02 10.42
CA ARG A 91 8.53 -21.08 11.52
C ARG A 91 7.04 -21.00 11.83
N TYR A 92 6.23 -20.92 10.78
CA TYR A 92 4.77 -20.85 10.79
C TYR A 92 4.14 -22.21 10.48
N SER A 93 4.48 -23.20 11.30
CA SER A 93 3.82 -24.52 11.28
C SER A 93 3.06 -24.73 12.58
N LEU A 94 2.04 -25.59 12.57
CA LEU A 94 1.22 -25.87 13.77
C LEU A 94 2.06 -26.24 15.00
N GLY A 95 3.12 -27.03 14.79
CA GLY A 95 4.12 -27.39 15.81
C GLY A 95 5.49 -26.71 15.64
N GLY A 96 5.57 -25.61 14.87
CA GLY A 96 6.78 -24.83 14.62
C GLY A 96 7.09 -23.81 15.72
N GLU A 97 8.05 -22.93 15.46
CA GLU A 97 8.53 -21.89 16.40
C GLU A 97 7.39 -20.98 16.87
N ILE A 98 6.52 -20.56 15.94
CA ILE A 98 5.35 -19.71 16.20
C ILE A 98 4.05 -20.54 16.05
N GLY A 99 4.12 -21.81 16.46
CA GLY A 99 2.98 -22.71 16.43
C GLY A 99 1.94 -22.43 17.51
N THR A 100 0.86 -23.22 17.50
CA THR A 100 -0.29 -23.04 18.42
C THR A 100 0.13 -23.02 19.89
N ARG A 101 1.01 -23.94 20.32
CA ARG A 101 1.45 -24.02 21.72
C ARG A 101 2.31 -22.83 22.14
N PHE A 102 3.10 -22.26 21.24
CA PHE A 102 3.88 -21.07 21.52
C PHE A 102 2.94 -19.88 21.75
N MET A 103 1.99 -19.64 20.84
CA MET A 103 1.06 -18.52 20.97
C MET A 103 0.18 -18.62 22.23
N GLN A 104 -0.25 -19.82 22.61
CA GLN A 104 -1.01 -20.01 23.85
C GLN A 104 -0.17 -19.79 25.11
N ARG A 105 1.07 -20.30 25.16
CA ARG A 105 1.87 -20.31 26.41
C ARG A 105 2.64 -19.01 26.63
N GLU A 106 3.26 -18.51 25.57
CA GLU A 106 4.16 -17.37 25.65
C GLU A 106 3.42 -16.06 25.37
N TRP A 107 2.43 -16.10 24.47
CA TRP A 107 1.64 -14.92 24.09
C TRP A 107 0.25 -14.87 24.73
N GLY A 108 -0.16 -15.89 25.48
CA GLY A 108 -1.40 -15.88 26.26
C GLY A 108 -2.69 -16.07 25.47
N TYR A 109 -2.62 -16.46 24.20
CA TYR A 109 -3.81 -16.73 23.39
C TYR A 109 -4.69 -17.82 24.01
N PRO A 110 -6.03 -17.71 23.86
CA PRO A 110 -6.96 -18.60 24.55
C PRO A 110 -6.86 -20.04 24.04
N ASP A 111 -6.97 -21.02 24.95
CA ASP A 111 -6.93 -22.45 24.60
C ASP A 111 -8.30 -22.96 24.12
N ILE A 112 -8.72 -22.43 22.96
CA ILE A 112 -9.99 -22.76 22.29
C ILE A 112 -9.82 -23.67 21.08
N GLY A 113 -8.57 -23.87 20.64
CA GLY A 113 -8.25 -24.65 19.45
C GLY A 113 -6.88 -24.35 18.87
N ILE A 114 -6.82 -24.25 17.54
CA ILE A 114 -5.57 -24.28 16.76
C ILE A 114 -5.37 -22.94 16.06
N VAL A 115 -4.16 -22.39 16.13
CA VAL A 115 -3.74 -21.24 15.30
C VAL A 115 -3.41 -21.73 13.90
N ILE A 116 -4.13 -21.25 12.90
CA ILE A 116 -4.02 -21.70 11.50
C ILE A 116 -3.50 -20.66 10.53
N ALA A 117 -3.47 -19.39 10.92
CA ALA A 117 -2.91 -18.32 10.10
C ALA A 117 -2.47 -17.15 10.98
N ASP A 118 -1.48 -16.41 10.49
CA ASP A 118 -1.06 -15.12 11.05
C ASP A 118 -1.64 -13.97 10.23
N CYS A 119 -1.66 -12.79 10.86
CA CYS A 119 -2.11 -11.53 10.31
C CYS A 119 -0.92 -10.55 10.24
N PRO A 120 -1.03 -9.42 9.50
CA PRO A 120 0.09 -8.49 9.30
C PRO A 120 0.66 -7.85 10.58
N SER A 121 -0.07 -7.94 11.70
CA SER A 121 0.28 -7.34 12.99
C SER A 121 1.48 -8.00 13.70
N ALA A 122 2.14 -8.99 13.10
CA ALA A 122 3.23 -9.76 13.69
C ALA A 122 2.83 -10.52 14.98
N GLY A 123 1.60 -11.06 14.99
CA GLY A 123 1.10 -11.94 16.05
C GLY A 123 0.26 -11.26 17.14
N HIS A 124 -0.02 -9.96 17.00
CA HIS A 124 -0.95 -9.23 17.87
C HIS A 124 -2.42 -9.59 17.56
N ASP A 125 -2.67 -10.19 16.41
CA ASP A 125 -3.90 -10.90 16.09
C ASP A 125 -3.62 -12.16 15.25
N LEU A 126 -4.53 -13.13 15.33
CA LEU A 126 -4.38 -14.46 14.72
C LEU A 126 -5.71 -15.03 14.25
N ILE A 127 -5.63 -15.95 13.27
CA ILE A 127 -6.77 -16.77 12.86
C ILE A 127 -6.70 -18.13 13.55
N MET A 128 -7.79 -18.50 14.22
CA MET A 128 -7.89 -19.73 14.98
C MET A 128 -9.10 -20.58 14.57
N LEU A 129 -8.94 -21.90 14.67
CA LEU A 129 -10.06 -22.84 14.71
C LEU A 129 -10.63 -22.87 16.12
N ASP A 130 -11.91 -22.54 16.30
CA ASP A 130 -12.58 -22.51 17.60
C ASP A 130 -13.47 -23.73 17.81
N TYR A 131 -13.07 -24.59 18.76
CA TYR A 131 -13.74 -25.85 19.08
C TYR A 131 -14.70 -25.74 20.27
N ARG A 132 -14.87 -24.57 20.90
CA ARG A 132 -15.67 -24.42 22.13
C ARG A 132 -17.10 -24.96 21.98
N GLN A 133 -17.71 -24.80 20.81
CA GLN A 133 -19.07 -25.24 20.54
C GLN A 133 -19.17 -26.70 20.08
N CYS A 134 -18.28 -27.13 19.19
CA CYS A 134 -18.34 -28.46 18.58
C CYS A 134 -17.58 -29.55 19.37
N GLY A 135 -16.77 -29.15 20.35
CA GLY A 135 -15.84 -30.02 21.07
C GLY A 135 -14.64 -30.45 20.21
N PRO A 136 -13.61 -31.06 20.82
CA PRO A 136 -12.29 -31.29 20.18
C PRO A 136 -12.30 -32.25 18.99
N GLN A 137 -13.41 -32.96 18.75
CA GLN A 137 -13.57 -33.91 17.65
C GLN A 137 -14.58 -33.45 16.60
N GLY A 138 -15.19 -32.28 16.79
CA GLY A 138 -16.18 -31.71 15.87
C GLY A 138 -15.54 -30.99 14.68
N GLU A 139 -16.39 -30.31 13.91
CA GLU A 139 -15.98 -29.38 12.88
C GLU A 139 -15.99 -27.95 13.47
N PRO A 140 -14.82 -27.32 13.65
CA PRO A 140 -14.72 -26.00 14.28
C PRO A 140 -15.10 -24.87 13.31
N GLN A 141 -15.56 -23.76 13.88
CA GLN A 141 -15.64 -22.49 13.16
C GLN A 141 -14.25 -21.85 13.07
N VAL A 142 -14.08 -20.88 12.17
CA VAL A 142 -12.89 -20.05 12.06
C VAL A 142 -13.17 -18.70 12.73
N VAL A 143 -12.26 -18.24 13.57
CA VAL A 143 -12.36 -16.98 14.30
C VAL A 143 -11.08 -16.16 14.16
N HIS A 144 -11.22 -14.85 14.21
CA HIS A 144 -10.14 -13.89 14.45
C HIS A 144 -10.03 -13.67 15.96
N VAL A 145 -8.81 -13.58 16.47
CA VAL A 145 -8.55 -13.30 17.89
C VAL A 145 -7.56 -12.16 17.99
N ASP A 146 -7.97 -11.07 18.64
CA ASP A 146 -7.18 -9.85 18.78
C ASP A 146 -6.65 -9.70 20.21
N GLN A 147 -5.34 -9.83 20.37
CA GLN A 147 -4.67 -9.73 21.66
C GLN A 147 -4.72 -8.32 22.26
N GLU A 148 -4.69 -7.27 21.43
CA GLU A 148 -4.71 -5.88 21.88
C GLU A 148 -6.11 -5.48 22.36
N ALA A 149 -7.14 -6.16 21.88
CA ALA A 149 -8.54 -6.02 22.30
C ALA A 149 -8.95 -7.03 23.41
N ASP A 150 -8.04 -7.36 24.35
CA ASP A 150 -8.30 -8.31 25.45
C ASP A 150 -8.69 -9.71 24.97
N TYR A 151 -8.04 -10.19 23.89
CA TYR A 151 -8.34 -11.46 23.22
C TYR A 151 -9.79 -11.54 22.76
N ALA A 152 -10.34 -10.44 22.24
CA ALA A 152 -11.66 -10.43 21.60
C ALA A 152 -11.71 -11.50 20.49
N ILE A 153 -12.80 -12.27 20.44
CA ILE A 153 -12.96 -13.38 19.49
C ILE A 153 -14.12 -13.03 18.55
N THR A 154 -13.80 -12.84 17.28
CA THR A 154 -14.75 -12.46 16.23
C THR A 154 -14.93 -13.62 15.25
N PRO A 155 -16.16 -14.13 15.03
CA PRO A 155 -16.41 -15.20 14.06
C PRO A 155 -16.12 -14.75 12.63
N VAL A 156 -15.34 -15.53 11.88
CA VAL A 156 -14.97 -15.22 10.48
C VAL A 156 -15.73 -16.11 9.50
N ALA A 157 -15.75 -17.41 9.77
CA ALA A 157 -16.44 -18.37 8.91
C ALA A 157 -16.97 -19.57 9.71
N PRO A 158 -18.06 -20.20 9.26
CA PRO A 158 -18.65 -21.35 9.97
C PRO A 158 -17.76 -22.61 9.95
N ASP A 159 -16.83 -22.72 9.00
CA ASP A 159 -15.89 -23.83 8.86
C ASP A 159 -14.67 -23.42 8.01
N PHE A 160 -13.63 -24.26 8.01
CA PHE A 160 -12.40 -24.00 7.27
C PHE A 160 -12.61 -23.93 5.75
N THR A 161 -13.56 -24.69 5.19
CA THR A 161 -13.81 -24.70 3.74
C THR A 161 -14.37 -23.34 3.32
N THR A 162 -15.37 -22.85 4.05
CA THR A 162 -15.99 -21.54 3.83
C THR A 162 -14.98 -20.42 3.98
N PHE A 163 -14.09 -20.48 4.98
CA PHE A 163 -13.00 -19.51 5.14
C PHE A 163 -12.09 -19.45 3.90
N ILE A 164 -11.58 -20.60 3.43
CA ILE A 164 -10.70 -20.64 2.25
C ILE A 164 -11.43 -20.14 0.99
N HIS A 165 -12.72 -20.45 0.85
CA HIS A 165 -13.52 -19.95 -0.28
C HIS A 165 -13.82 -18.45 -0.22
N GLY A 166 -13.83 -17.86 0.98
CA GLY A 166 -14.11 -16.44 1.22
C GLY A 166 -12.89 -15.54 1.03
N LEU A 167 -11.68 -16.09 0.95
CA LEU A 167 -10.46 -15.33 0.72
C LEU A 167 -10.43 -14.71 -0.68
N VAL A 168 -10.23 -13.39 -0.73
CA VAL A 168 -10.13 -12.55 -1.93
C VAL A 168 -8.84 -11.73 -1.90
N ASP A 169 -8.48 -11.17 -3.05
CA ASP A 169 -7.36 -10.24 -3.15
C ASP A 169 -7.71 -8.90 -2.47
N GLU A 170 -6.71 -8.22 -1.90
CA GLU A 170 -6.87 -6.92 -1.24
C GLU A 170 -7.50 -5.87 -2.16
N GLU A 171 -7.30 -5.99 -3.49
CA GLU A 171 -7.91 -5.11 -4.48
C GLU A 171 -9.44 -5.08 -4.40
N ALA A 172 -10.08 -6.11 -3.82
CA ALA A 172 -11.52 -6.12 -3.60
C ALA A 172 -12.00 -5.04 -2.61
N PHE A 173 -11.10 -4.54 -1.75
CA PHE A 173 -11.36 -3.51 -0.73
C PHE A 173 -10.72 -2.17 -1.08
N ASN A 174 -10.04 -2.06 -2.22
CA ASN A 174 -9.52 -0.80 -2.71
C ASN A 174 -10.64 0.01 -3.36
N ASP A 175 -11.28 0.91 -2.61
CA ASP A 175 -12.28 1.82 -3.16
C ASP A 175 -11.60 2.94 -3.98
N ALA A 176 -11.44 2.66 -5.27
CA ALA A 176 -10.91 3.62 -6.22
C ALA A 176 -11.74 4.93 -6.29
N ALA A 177 -13.04 4.88 -5.96
CA ALA A 177 -13.87 6.08 -5.92
C ALA A 177 -13.58 6.90 -4.66
N GLU A 178 -13.39 6.27 -3.50
CA GLU A 178 -12.95 6.95 -2.27
C GLU A 178 -11.56 7.55 -2.45
N THR A 179 -10.62 6.80 -3.02
CA THR A 179 -9.26 7.28 -3.33
C THR A 179 -9.31 8.53 -4.22
N LEU A 180 -10.10 8.46 -5.30
CA LEU A 180 -10.31 9.59 -6.19
C LEU A 180 -10.92 10.78 -5.44
N GLU A 181 -11.92 10.56 -4.58
CA GLU A 181 -12.56 11.64 -3.82
C GLU A 181 -11.57 12.33 -2.86
N ILE A 182 -10.78 11.55 -2.12
CA ILE A 182 -9.74 12.05 -1.21
C ILE A 182 -8.71 12.88 -1.98
N ASP A 183 -8.22 12.37 -3.11
CA ASP A 183 -7.20 13.06 -3.89
C ASP A 183 -7.76 14.30 -4.60
N LEU A 184 -9.01 14.28 -5.02
CA LEU A 184 -9.70 15.47 -5.53
C LEU A 184 -9.79 16.57 -4.46
N VAL A 185 -10.10 16.21 -3.21
CA VAL A 185 -10.08 17.17 -2.09
C VAL A 185 -8.65 17.70 -1.86
N THR A 186 -7.65 16.82 -1.93
CA THR A 186 -6.23 17.19 -1.81
C THR A 186 -5.81 18.21 -2.86
N VAL A 187 -6.09 17.96 -4.15
CA VAL A 187 -5.67 18.87 -5.23
C VAL A 187 -6.50 20.15 -5.28
N ASP A 188 -7.76 20.12 -4.87
CA ASP A 188 -8.61 21.31 -4.83
C ASP A 188 -8.31 22.23 -3.65
N ARG A 189 -8.05 21.66 -2.46
CA ARG A 189 -8.07 22.40 -1.19
C ARG A 189 -6.79 22.27 -0.37
N GLY A 190 -5.90 21.36 -0.73
CA GLY A 190 -4.62 21.19 -0.04
C GLY A 190 -3.84 22.49 -0.02
N THR A 191 -3.25 22.82 1.14
CA THR A 191 -2.34 23.97 1.24
C THR A 191 -1.11 23.71 0.38
N LEU A 192 -0.69 24.70 -0.41
CA LEU A 192 0.50 24.58 -1.24
C LEU A 192 1.76 24.60 -0.37
N SER A 193 2.87 24.04 -0.86
CA SER A 193 4.15 24.20 -0.15
C SER A 193 4.57 25.68 -0.07
N PRO A 194 5.31 26.09 0.98
CA PRO A 194 5.81 27.45 1.08
C PRO A 194 6.68 27.86 -0.11
N ILE A 195 7.38 26.90 -0.74
CA ILE A 195 8.19 27.17 -1.95
C ILE A 195 7.28 27.51 -3.13
N VAL A 196 6.23 26.71 -3.37
CA VAL A 196 5.30 26.94 -4.47
C VAL A 196 4.55 28.26 -4.27
N GLN A 197 4.11 28.58 -3.05
CA GLN A 197 3.47 29.87 -2.74
C GLN A 197 4.37 31.06 -3.11
N ARG A 198 5.62 31.07 -2.64
CA ARG A 198 6.58 32.14 -2.98
C ARG A 198 6.85 32.24 -4.48
N ALA A 199 6.93 31.10 -5.17
CA ALA A 199 7.17 31.08 -6.62
C ALA A 199 5.99 31.65 -7.40
N LEU A 200 4.75 31.34 -6.97
CA LEU A 200 3.53 31.92 -7.53
C LEU A 200 3.46 33.43 -7.28
N ASP A 201 3.77 33.88 -6.06
CA ASP A 201 3.83 35.31 -5.72
C ASP A 201 4.87 36.04 -6.58
N ALA A 202 6.06 35.45 -6.74
CA ALA A 202 7.15 36.01 -7.55
C ALA A 202 6.82 36.07 -9.05
N SER A 203 5.86 35.27 -9.52
CA SER A 203 5.48 35.18 -10.92
C SER A 203 4.07 35.69 -11.22
N ALA A 204 3.44 36.37 -10.27
CA ALA A 204 2.06 36.86 -10.39
C ALA A 204 1.83 37.78 -11.61
N ASP A 205 2.84 38.57 -12.03
CA ASP A 205 2.75 39.41 -13.23
C ASP A 205 2.75 38.59 -14.54
N VAL A 206 3.35 37.39 -14.50
CA VAL A 206 3.52 36.51 -15.67
C VAL A 206 2.39 35.49 -15.74
N LEU A 207 1.97 34.94 -14.60
CA LEU A 207 0.90 33.96 -14.45
C LEU A 207 -0.03 34.34 -13.29
N PRO A 208 -0.92 35.34 -13.46
CA PRO A 208 -1.76 35.87 -12.38
C PRO A 208 -2.69 34.83 -11.72
N GLU A 209 -3.10 33.81 -12.47
CA GLU A 209 -3.99 32.72 -12.03
C GLU A 209 -3.19 31.42 -11.83
N GLY A 210 -1.92 31.53 -11.40
CA GLY A 210 -0.99 30.41 -11.35
C GLY A 210 -1.42 29.28 -10.41
N GLU A 211 -1.97 29.60 -9.23
CA GLU A 211 -2.53 28.57 -8.35
C GLU A 211 -3.71 27.86 -9.02
N ARG A 212 -4.60 28.60 -9.67
CA ARG A 212 -5.74 28.03 -10.38
C ARG A 212 -5.28 27.09 -11.51
N ALA A 213 -4.25 27.48 -12.26
CA ALA A 213 -3.68 26.65 -13.32
C ALA A 213 -3.01 25.38 -12.76
N LEU A 214 -2.26 25.51 -11.66
CA LEU A 214 -1.66 24.38 -10.95
C LEU A 214 -2.73 23.36 -10.50
N ARG A 215 -3.78 23.84 -9.84
CA ARG A 215 -4.88 22.99 -9.34
C ARG A 215 -5.66 22.35 -10.48
N ALA A 216 -5.91 23.08 -11.57
CA ALA A 216 -6.57 22.53 -12.75
C ALA A 216 -5.76 21.38 -13.38
N LEU A 217 -4.43 21.55 -13.50
CA LEU A 217 -3.55 20.49 -13.99
C LEU A 217 -3.54 19.27 -13.07
N ALA A 218 -3.43 19.48 -11.76
CA ALA A 218 -3.47 18.39 -10.78
C ALA A 218 -4.81 17.65 -10.78
N ARG A 219 -5.94 18.36 -10.91
CA ARG A 219 -7.26 17.77 -11.07
C ARG A 219 -7.37 16.89 -12.32
N ARG A 220 -6.85 17.33 -13.48
CA ARG A 220 -6.85 16.48 -14.69
C ARG A 220 -6.06 15.20 -14.48
N ILE A 221 -4.87 15.30 -13.89
CA ILE A 221 -4.04 14.14 -13.54
C ILE A 221 -4.83 13.17 -12.65
N THR A 222 -5.49 13.72 -11.64
CA THR A 222 -6.26 12.94 -10.65
C THR A 222 -7.48 12.26 -11.28
N GLU A 223 -8.25 12.98 -12.09
CA GLU A 223 -9.41 12.45 -12.80
C GLU A 223 -9.04 11.40 -13.86
N GLU A 224 -7.92 11.59 -14.56
CA GLU A 224 -7.46 10.65 -15.59
C GLU A 224 -6.91 9.35 -14.98
N LYS A 225 -6.23 9.44 -13.84
CA LYS A 225 -5.55 8.30 -13.20
C LYS A 225 -6.37 7.62 -12.11
N GLY A 226 -7.34 8.31 -11.54
CA GLY A 226 -8.03 7.89 -10.32
C GLY A 226 -7.34 8.34 -9.02
N PHE A 227 -6.16 8.95 -9.10
CA PHE A 227 -5.35 9.37 -7.95
C PHE A 227 -4.29 10.41 -8.35
N PHE A 228 -3.74 11.14 -7.38
CA PHE A 228 -2.79 12.23 -7.60
C PHE A 228 -1.32 11.77 -7.47
N ALA A 229 -0.76 11.31 -8.59
CA ALA A 229 0.67 11.01 -8.70
C ALA A 229 1.24 11.42 -10.07
N LEU A 230 2.55 11.66 -10.13
CA LEU A 230 3.24 12.05 -11.37
C LEU A 230 4.03 10.88 -11.95
N HIS A 231 3.80 10.58 -13.23
CA HIS A 231 4.45 9.49 -13.97
C HIS A 231 4.98 9.98 -15.34
N ALA A 232 5.25 9.05 -16.27
CA ALA A 232 5.72 9.33 -17.63
C ALA A 232 4.59 9.58 -18.64
N ASP A 233 3.60 10.39 -18.25
CA ASP A 233 2.46 10.78 -19.10
C ASP A 233 2.45 12.30 -19.36
N PRO A 234 1.72 12.78 -20.39
CA PRO A 234 1.78 14.17 -20.82
C PRO A 234 1.47 15.20 -19.72
N ASP A 235 0.41 14.98 -18.94
CA ASP A 235 0.02 15.93 -17.89
C ASP A 235 0.97 15.88 -16.69
N SER A 236 1.56 14.72 -16.37
CA SER A 236 2.62 14.63 -15.37
C SER A 236 3.91 15.34 -15.80
N HIS A 237 4.33 15.16 -17.06
CA HIS A 237 5.46 15.90 -17.63
C HIS A 237 5.22 17.41 -17.57
N ARG A 238 3.97 17.81 -17.77
CA ARG A 238 3.57 19.20 -17.68
C ARG A 238 3.58 19.73 -16.25
N MET A 239 3.25 18.90 -15.27
CA MET A 239 3.41 19.25 -13.86
C MET A 239 4.89 19.39 -13.50
N TYR A 240 5.76 18.51 -14.00
CA TYR A 240 7.21 18.68 -13.84
C TYR A 240 7.72 19.98 -14.48
N ASP A 241 7.23 20.32 -15.69
CA ASP A 241 7.55 21.59 -16.34
C ASP A 241 7.13 22.78 -15.48
N LEU A 242 5.91 22.77 -14.94
CA LEU A 242 5.41 23.82 -14.05
C LEU A 242 6.25 23.92 -12.77
N MET A 243 6.61 22.80 -12.13
CA MET A 243 7.45 22.79 -10.94
C MET A 243 8.85 23.35 -11.23
N PHE A 244 9.45 23.00 -12.37
CA PHE A 244 10.75 23.54 -12.76
C PHE A 244 10.69 25.03 -13.10
N TRP A 245 9.63 25.47 -13.79
CA TRP A 245 9.43 26.89 -14.06
C TRP A 245 9.21 27.71 -12.78
N LEU A 246 8.39 27.23 -11.84
CA LEU A 246 8.18 27.85 -10.53
C LEU A 246 9.47 27.90 -9.71
N TYR A 247 10.24 26.80 -9.69
CA TYR A 247 11.56 26.78 -9.08
C TYR A 247 12.44 27.91 -9.65
N SER A 248 12.41 28.10 -10.97
CA SER A 248 13.25 29.08 -11.67
C SER A 248 12.96 30.55 -11.32
N GLN A 249 11.79 30.82 -10.71
CA GLN A 249 11.41 32.14 -10.19
C GLN A 249 12.16 32.48 -8.89
N LEU A 250 12.66 31.46 -8.18
CA LEU A 250 13.31 31.61 -6.88
C LEU A 250 14.81 31.33 -6.94
N ALA A 251 15.24 30.39 -7.78
CA ALA A 251 16.64 29.96 -7.89
C ALA A 251 16.99 29.49 -9.31
N THR A 252 18.29 29.44 -9.64
CA THR A 252 18.78 28.79 -10.86
C THR A 252 19.35 27.42 -10.50
N ALA A 253 18.82 26.36 -11.12
CA ALA A 253 19.27 24.99 -10.85
C ALA A 253 20.66 24.79 -11.45
N THR A 254 21.66 24.49 -10.62
CA THR A 254 23.04 24.25 -11.07
C THR A 254 23.21 22.84 -11.67
N SER A 255 22.32 21.92 -11.32
CA SER A 255 22.25 20.54 -11.83
C SER A 255 20.85 19.95 -11.59
N PHE A 256 20.56 18.79 -12.19
CA PHE A 256 19.38 18.00 -11.89
C PHE A 256 19.26 17.70 -10.38
N THR A 257 20.36 17.27 -9.75
CA THR A 257 20.37 16.98 -8.31
C THR A 257 20.05 18.21 -7.46
N HIS A 258 20.57 19.39 -7.82
CA HIS A 258 20.27 20.63 -7.11
C HIS A 258 18.81 21.07 -7.28
N PHE A 259 18.21 20.82 -8.44
CA PHE A 259 16.77 21.01 -8.62
C PHE A 259 15.96 20.04 -7.74
N VAL A 260 16.33 18.75 -7.73
CA VAL A 260 15.47 17.71 -7.16
C VAL A 260 15.60 17.58 -5.63
N LYS A 261 16.83 17.46 -5.13
CA LYS A 261 17.10 16.91 -3.79
C LYS A 261 17.04 17.97 -2.70
N LEU A 262 16.40 17.62 -1.58
CA LEU A 262 16.53 18.32 -0.31
C LEU A 262 17.98 18.27 0.18
N PRO A 263 18.63 19.43 0.42
CA PRO A 263 19.94 19.45 1.06
C PRO A 263 19.92 18.82 2.46
N ALA A 264 20.93 18.02 2.79
CA ALA A 264 20.95 17.21 4.02
C ALA A 264 20.84 18.00 5.33
N GLU A 265 21.24 19.27 5.34
CA GLU A 265 21.24 20.14 6.52
C GLU A 265 20.03 21.09 6.57
N GLN A 266 19.14 21.03 5.58
CA GLN A 266 17.99 21.92 5.50
C GLN A 266 16.79 21.34 6.24
N ASP A 267 16.28 22.09 7.20
CA ASP A 267 15.09 21.79 8.01
C ASP A 267 13.98 22.85 7.84
N ASP A 268 14.10 23.68 6.80
CA ASP A 268 13.14 24.70 6.41
C ASP A 268 12.83 24.70 4.90
N TYR A 269 12.04 25.67 4.46
CA TYR A 269 11.69 25.85 3.05
C TYR A 269 12.48 26.99 2.39
N ALA A 270 13.61 27.44 2.96
CA ALA A 270 14.33 28.61 2.46
C ALA A 270 14.92 28.37 1.08
N THR A 271 15.65 27.26 0.89
CA THR A 271 16.18 26.88 -0.42
C THR A 271 15.15 26.01 -1.15
N PRO A 272 14.76 26.36 -2.39
CA PRO A 272 13.81 25.55 -3.15
C PRO A 272 14.47 24.24 -3.60
N CYS A 273 13.68 23.15 -3.57
CA CYS A 273 13.97 21.89 -4.25
C CYS A 273 12.64 21.20 -4.59
N TYR A 274 12.63 20.39 -5.65
CA TYR A 274 11.43 19.67 -6.08
C TYR A 274 10.84 18.82 -4.95
N GLU A 275 11.69 18.12 -4.17
CA GLU A 275 11.29 17.30 -3.03
C GLU A 275 10.42 18.04 -2.00
N LEU A 276 10.65 19.34 -1.79
CA LEU A 276 9.84 20.16 -0.87
C LEU A 276 8.80 21.05 -1.59
N MET A 277 8.76 21.02 -2.92
CA MET A 277 7.75 21.75 -3.68
C MET A 277 6.44 20.97 -3.76
N LEU A 278 6.51 19.65 -3.92
CA LEU A 278 5.35 18.82 -4.20
C LEU A 278 5.35 17.45 -3.51
N PRO A 279 6.43 16.64 -3.50
CA PRO A 279 6.36 15.28 -2.95
C PRO A 279 6.31 15.21 -1.42
N PHE A 280 7.17 15.97 -0.74
CA PHE A 280 7.39 15.85 0.70
C PHE A 280 7.21 17.17 1.41
N ASP A 281 6.80 17.08 2.67
CA ASP A 281 6.77 18.19 3.60
C ASP A 281 7.70 17.94 4.78
N LEU A 282 8.04 19.03 5.46
CA LEU A 282 8.76 19.00 6.71
C LEU A 282 7.77 18.92 7.87
N VAL A 283 8.06 18.08 8.86
CA VAL A 283 7.23 17.90 10.06
C VAL A 283 6.91 19.24 10.75
N VAL A 284 7.84 20.20 10.70
CA VAL A 284 7.71 21.52 11.33
C VAL A 284 6.70 22.44 10.64
N ALA A 285 6.38 22.19 9.37
CA ALA A 285 5.43 22.98 8.59
C ALA A 285 4.86 22.11 7.44
N PRO A 286 3.88 21.24 7.75
CA PRO A 286 3.28 20.36 6.76
C PRO A 286 2.41 21.15 5.76
N PHE A 287 2.22 20.60 4.57
CA PHE A 287 1.30 21.13 3.57
C PHE A 287 0.45 20.02 2.93
N GLY A 288 -0.73 20.40 2.45
CA GLY A 288 -1.76 19.44 2.01
C GLY A 288 -1.66 19.04 0.56
N PHE A 289 -1.29 19.96 -0.36
CA PHE A 289 -1.19 19.68 -1.78
C PHE A 289 0.12 18.94 -2.08
N LYS A 290 0.13 17.61 -1.98
CA LYS A 290 1.33 16.79 -2.18
C LYS A 290 1.02 15.45 -2.80
N THR A 291 2.03 14.84 -3.43
CA THR A 291 1.94 13.47 -3.98
C THR A 291 2.35 12.40 -2.97
N GLY A 292 2.89 12.79 -1.79
CA GLY A 292 3.36 11.86 -0.75
C GLY A 292 4.65 11.11 -1.10
N GLY A 293 5.17 11.29 -2.31
CA GLY A 293 6.38 10.63 -2.80
C GLY A 293 6.56 10.83 -4.30
N PHE A 294 7.65 10.29 -4.84
CA PHE A 294 7.91 10.23 -6.27
C PHE A 294 8.93 9.14 -6.60
N ALA A 295 8.90 8.62 -7.83
CA ALA A 295 9.95 7.75 -8.34
C ALA A 295 11.02 8.61 -9.05
N PRO A 296 12.30 8.59 -8.60
CA PRO A 296 13.36 9.41 -9.20
C PRO A 296 13.53 9.21 -10.70
N GLY A 297 13.31 7.98 -11.19
CA GLY A 297 13.44 7.64 -12.61
C GLY A 297 12.46 8.39 -13.52
N PHE A 298 11.26 8.73 -13.06
CA PHE A 298 10.32 9.52 -13.87
C PHE A 298 10.79 10.97 -14.04
N VAL A 299 11.30 11.58 -12.98
CA VAL A 299 11.79 12.97 -13.00
C VAL A 299 13.10 13.06 -13.79
N GLU A 300 13.99 12.07 -13.66
CA GLU A 300 15.23 11.99 -14.44
C GLU A 300 14.94 11.83 -15.93
N ALA A 301 14.05 10.92 -16.30
CA ALA A 301 13.64 10.74 -17.70
C ALA A 301 12.98 11.99 -18.29
N TRP A 302 12.13 12.68 -17.53
CA TRP A 302 11.56 13.97 -17.94
C TRP A 302 12.65 15.03 -18.18
N TRP A 303 13.59 15.19 -17.24
CA TRP A 303 14.68 16.15 -17.35
C TRP A 303 15.53 15.90 -18.61
N ASP A 304 15.97 14.66 -18.81
CA ASP A 304 16.78 14.27 -19.96
C ASP A 304 16.05 14.50 -21.28
N THR A 305 14.74 14.20 -21.32
CA THR A 305 13.88 14.47 -22.48
C THR A 305 13.85 15.97 -22.79
N ARG A 306 13.60 16.82 -21.79
CA ARG A 306 13.54 18.28 -21.97
C ARG A 306 14.88 18.88 -22.37
N VAL A 307 16.01 18.35 -21.87
CA VAL A 307 17.35 18.76 -22.31
C VAL A 307 17.59 18.35 -23.76
N ALA A 308 17.25 17.11 -24.14
CA ALA A 308 17.42 16.62 -25.51
C ALA A 308 16.58 17.39 -26.54
N GLU A 309 15.39 17.84 -26.15
CA GLU A 309 14.50 18.68 -26.97
C GLU A 309 14.97 20.15 -27.07
N GLY A 310 15.97 20.56 -26.29
CA GLY A 310 16.38 21.95 -26.18
C GLY A 310 15.34 22.83 -25.45
N ALA A 311 14.42 22.20 -24.72
CA ALA A 311 13.49 22.90 -23.84
C ALA A 311 14.20 23.39 -22.59
N ILE A 312 15.00 22.55 -21.93
CA ILE A 312 15.91 22.96 -20.85
C ILE A 312 17.31 23.18 -21.43
N VAL A 313 17.85 24.38 -21.23
CA VAL A 313 19.11 24.83 -21.83
C VAL A 313 20.09 25.34 -20.77
N PRO A 314 21.41 25.20 -21.00
CA PRO A 314 22.39 25.78 -20.10
C PRO A 314 22.37 27.30 -20.17
N VAL A 315 22.49 27.93 -19.01
CA VAL A 315 22.65 29.38 -18.82
C VAL A 315 23.84 29.64 -17.90
N ASP A 316 24.23 30.91 -17.72
CA ASP A 316 25.26 31.23 -16.74
C ASP A 316 24.82 30.77 -15.34
N GLY A 317 25.64 29.93 -14.71
CA GLY A 317 25.37 29.37 -13.40
C GLY A 317 24.38 28.19 -13.33
N GLY A 318 23.86 27.65 -14.44
CA GLY A 318 23.02 26.46 -14.36
C GLY A 318 22.12 26.20 -15.57
N TRP A 319 20.85 25.87 -15.31
CA TRP A 319 19.88 25.43 -16.30
C TRP A 319 18.56 26.17 -16.15
N ARG A 320 17.92 26.50 -17.27
CA ARG A 320 16.60 27.14 -17.35
C ARG A 320 15.83 26.64 -18.57
N PHE A 321 14.53 26.91 -18.63
CA PHE A 321 13.81 26.77 -19.89
C PHE A 321 14.37 27.73 -20.95
N SER A 322 14.35 27.30 -22.21
CA SER A 322 14.48 28.20 -23.35
C SER A 322 13.26 29.12 -23.41
N ALA A 323 13.43 30.33 -23.94
CA ALA A 323 12.32 31.30 -24.03
C ALA A 323 11.10 30.73 -24.80
N ALA A 324 11.34 29.86 -25.78
CA ALA A 324 10.27 29.20 -26.53
C ALA A 324 9.51 28.17 -25.68
N ALA A 325 10.23 27.34 -24.91
CA ALA A 325 9.62 26.35 -24.03
C ALA A 325 8.84 27.01 -22.87
N GLU A 326 9.41 28.05 -22.27
CA GLU A 326 8.73 28.84 -21.24
C GLU A 326 7.45 29.48 -21.78
N GLN A 327 7.51 30.13 -22.94
CA GLN A 327 6.32 30.74 -23.54
C GLN A 327 5.25 29.68 -23.86
N ALA A 328 5.64 28.52 -24.41
CA ALA A 328 4.72 27.44 -24.72
C ALA A 328 4.01 26.93 -23.46
N LEU A 329 4.76 26.68 -22.37
CA LEU A 329 4.20 26.27 -21.08
C LEU A 329 3.18 27.30 -20.57
N LEU A 330 3.54 28.58 -20.58
CA LEU A 330 2.69 29.66 -20.06
C LEU A 330 1.42 29.87 -20.90
N ASP A 331 1.52 29.83 -22.22
CA ASP A 331 0.37 29.95 -23.12
C ASP A 331 -0.62 28.83 -22.86
N GLU A 332 -0.11 27.62 -22.72
CA GLU A 332 -0.92 26.44 -22.52
C GLU A 332 -1.55 26.41 -21.10
N LEU A 333 -0.88 26.94 -20.07
CA LEU A 333 -1.43 27.05 -18.71
C LEU A 333 -2.51 28.13 -18.62
N LYS A 334 -2.33 29.25 -19.33
CA LYS A 334 -3.32 30.34 -19.43
C LYS A 334 -4.56 29.94 -20.24
N ALA A 335 -4.39 29.06 -21.21
CA ALA A 335 -5.48 28.58 -22.06
C ALA A 335 -6.36 27.51 -21.40
N ALA A 336 -5.91 26.89 -20.30
CA ALA A 336 -6.69 25.85 -19.62
C ALA A 336 -8.01 26.45 -19.10
N PRO A 337 -9.18 25.98 -19.58
CA PRO A 337 -10.47 26.49 -19.13
C PRO A 337 -10.59 26.20 -17.65
N GLY A 338 -10.69 27.25 -16.84
CA GLY A 338 -10.83 27.10 -15.41
C GLY A 338 -12.10 26.33 -15.11
N GLY A 339 -11.94 25.14 -14.53
CA GLY A 339 -13.02 24.45 -13.82
C GLY A 339 -13.70 25.41 -12.86
N ALA A 340 -15.01 25.28 -12.71
CA ALA A 340 -15.80 26.13 -11.84
C ALA A 340 -15.18 26.11 -10.43
N ALA A 341 -14.92 27.29 -9.88
CA ALA A 341 -14.60 27.42 -8.47
C ALA A 341 -15.80 26.88 -7.67
N VAL A 342 -15.56 25.92 -6.79
CA VAL A 342 -16.51 25.46 -5.77
C VAL A 342 -16.03 25.95 -4.41
#